data_AF-M7U7Z9-F1
#
_entry.id   AF-M7U7Z9-F1
#
_cell.length_a   1.000
_cell.length_b   1.000
_cell.length_c   1.000
_cell.angle_alpha   90.00
_cell.angle_beta   90.00
_cell.angle_gamma   90.00
#
_symmetry.space_group_name_H-M   'P 1'
#
loop_
_entity.id
_entity.type
_entity.pdbx_description
1 polymer ?
#
loop_
_entity_poly.entity_id
_entity_poly.type
_entity_poly.pdbx_seq_one_letter_code
_entity_poly.pdbx_strand_id
1 'polypeptide(L)'
;MVACMRVKERYPDLISGYDLEGQEELGRTLEDLMPICLWFKEQCKNRKLNIPFFLHAGECLGNGDVNDHNLYDAILLGTRRIGHGYSLPKHPLLEEICKERQIMIESCPLSDESLRLTHSTSAHTLPMLLAKGVNASLNCDDPFLSGQEMVGVSLEFFMCLWSWDNLDLGGLGHLAQNSVRWSQFEDQTDKDWQLGIRLGESSKKRLKGQRMREWKEDWETFCAWIVERYGEPWGNEDAFKATMKERVAVVEENKAYEDAVEKDLDIRERRFKKRKEAVVEWREKNTKKRKFIAKAKELMVEENLQKNMSKGLKTPPDSPDKTPKMVLRKLPKS
;
A
#
# COMPACT_ATOMS: atom_id res chain seq x y z
N MET A 1 -21.20 -6.36 4.55
CA MET A 1 -20.73 -5.65 5.78
C MET A 1 -21.55 -5.95 7.05
N VAL A 2 -22.86 -5.63 7.17
CA VAL A 2 -23.65 -5.95 8.39
C VAL A 2 -23.62 -7.43 8.74
N ALA A 3 -23.83 -8.31 7.75
CA ALA A 3 -23.77 -9.76 7.95
C ALA A 3 -22.40 -10.22 8.46
N CYS A 4 -21.31 -9.71 7.88
CA CYS A 4 -19.95 -10.00 8.32
C CYS A 4 -19.75 -9.68 9.81
N MET A 5 -20.18 -8.50 10.29
CA MET A 5 -20.09 -8.16 11.71
C MET A 5 -20.89 -9.12 12.60
N ARG A 6 -22.11 -9.47 12.21
CA ARG A 6 -22.94 -10.43 12.96
C ARG A 6 -22.30 -11.81 13.03
N VAL A 7 -21.65 -12.24 11.95
CA VAL A 7 -20.92 -13.52 11.91
C VAL A 7 -19.68 -13.44 12.78
N LYS A 8 -18.89 -12.36 12.71
CA LYS A 8 -17.72 -12.14 13.58
C LYS A 8 -18.10 -12.11 15.07
N GLU A 9 -19.22 -11.48 15.43
CA GLU A 9 -19.74 -11.47 16.80
C GLU A 9 -20.07 -12.89 17.31
N ARG A 10 -20.58 -13.75 16.43
CA ARG A 10 -21.00 -15.12 16.78
C ARG A 10 -19.85 -16.14 16.70
N TYR A 11 -18.95 -15.95 15.75
CA TYR A 11 -17.82 -16.82 15.45
C TYR A 11 -16.55 -15.98 15.28
N PRO A 12 -15.95 -15.50 16.39
CA PRO A 12 -14.82 -14.57 16.35
C PRO A 12 -13.63 -15.08 15.55
N ASP A 13 -13.36 -16.38 15.58
CA ASP A 13 -12.19 -16.96 14.94
C ASP A 13 -12.39 -17.30 13.44
N LEU A 14 -13.64 -17.21 12.93
CA LEU A 14 -13.95 -17.60 11.56
C LEU A 14 -13.65 -16.51 10.51
N ILE A 15 -13.85 -15.24 10.88
CA ILE A 15 -13.72 -14.11 9.95
C ILE A 15 -12.39 -13.41 10.17
N SER A 16 -11.49 -13.48 9.19
CA SER A 16 -10.17 -12.85 9.25
C SER A 16 -10.15 -11.40 8.80
N GLY A 17 -11.12 -10.98 7.97
CA GLY A 17 -11.21 -9.62 7.44
C GLY A 17 -12.39 -9.42 6.50
N TYR A 18 -12.32 -8.37 5.69
CA TYR A 18 -13.33 -8.01 4.70
C TYR A 18 -12.67 -7.51 3.41
N ASP A 19 -13.33 -7.76 2.29
CA ASP A 19 -12.91 -7.38 0.95
C ASP A 19 -14.11 -6.91 0.11
N LEU A 20 -13.82 -6.22 -0.99
CA LEU A 20 -14.73 -5.79 -2.03
C LEU A 20 -14.18 -6.30 -3.37
N GLU A 21 -14.74 -7.41 -3.84
CA GLU A 21 -14.38 -8.09 -5.09
C GLU A 21 -15.36 -7.75 -6.23
N GLY A 22 -14.96 -8.06 -7.46
CA GLY A 22 -15.73 -7.85 -8.69
C GLY A 22 -14.89 -7.20 -9.78
N GLN A 23 -15.38 -7.19 -11.02
CA GLN A 23 -14.63 -6.65 -12.17
C GLN A 23 -14.36 -5.14 -11.99
N GLU A 24 -13.11 -4.80 -11.68
CA GLU A 24 -12.71 -3.48 -11.18
C GLU A 24 -13.04 -2.34 -12.16
N GLU A 25 -12.86 -2.56 -13.47
CA GLU A 25 -13.12 -1.53 -14.50
C GLU A 25 -14.59 -1.21 -14.74
N LEU A 26 -15.50 -2.15 -14.45
CA LEU A 26 -16.96 -1.97 -14.64
C LEU A 26 -17.71 -1.75 -13.32
N GLY A 27 -17.03 -2.02 -12.21
CA GLY A 27 -17.56 -1.92 -10.86
C GLY A 27 -17.63 -0.49 -10.34
N ARG A 28 -18.01 -0.37 -9.06
CA ARG A 28 -17.92 0.89 -8.33
C ARG A 28 -16.53 1.02 -7.75
N THR A 29 -15.94 2.20 -7.85
CA THR A 29 -14.62 2.48 -7.27
C THR A 29 -14.65 2.45 -5.74
N LEU A 30 -13.48 2.32 -5.13
CA LEU A 30 -13.32 2.48 -3.69
C LEU A 30 -13.63 3.92 -3.24
N GLU A 31 -13.42 4.92 -4.09
CA GLU A 31 -13.89 6.30 -3.86
C GLU A 31 -15.43 6.33 -3.68
N ASP A 32 -16.17 5.70 -4.60
CA ASP A 32 -17.63 5.60 -4.50
C ASP A 32 -18.11 4.81 -3.28
N LEU A 33 -17.33 3.82 -2.87
CA LEU A 33 -17.61 2.96 -1.70
C LEU A 33 -17.02 3.52 -0.40
N MET A 34 -16.32 4.66 -0.44
CA MET A 34 -15.64 5.24 0.72
C MET A 34 -16.60 5.49 1.89
N PRO A 35 -17.82 6.06 1.70
CA PRO A 35 -18.73 6.30 2.81
C PRO A 35 -19.13 5.02 3.56
N ILE A 36 -19.39 3.92 2.83
CA ILE A 36 -19.78 2.66 3.46
C ILE A 36 -18.60 1.96 4.13
N CYS A 37 -17.39 2.07 3.56
CA CYS A 37 -16.17 1.56 4.17
C CYS A 37 -15.83 2.28 5.48
N LEU A 38 -15.96 3.61 5.51
CA LEU A 38 -15.75 4.41 6.73
C LEU A 38 -16.81 4.10 7.79
N TRP A 39 -18.08 3.99 7.39
CA TRP A 39 -19.14 3.54 8.28
C TRP A 39 -18.84 2.17 8.87
N PHE A 40 -18.38 1.21 8.06
CA PHE A 40 -18.05 -0.14 8.51
C PHE A 40 -16.91 -0.16 9.53
N LYS A 41 -15.83 0.60 9.29
CA LYS A 41 -14.73 0.77 10.26
C LYS A 41 -15.22 1.34 11.57
N GLU A 42 -16.10 2.35 11.52
CA GLU A 42 -16.69 2.94 12.72
C GLU A 42 -17.57 1.93 13.48
N GLN A 43 -18.39 1.16 12.78
CA GLN A 43 -19.21 0.13 13.40
C GLN A 43 -18.38 -0.99 14.04
N CYS A 44 -17.32 -1.45 13.36
CA CYS A 44 -16.40 -2.43 13.94
C CYS A 44 -15.77 -1.89 15.22
N LYS A 45 -15.32 -0.63 15.23
CA LYS A 45 -14.77 0.03 16.42
C LYS A 45 -15.79 0.11 17.56
N ASN A 46 -17.02 0.54 17.27
CA ASN A 46 -18.08 0.68 18.28
C ASN A 46 -18.49 -0.67 18.89
N ARG A 47 -18.44 -1.74 18.08
CA ARG A 47 -18.75 -3.11 18.49
C ARG A 47 -17.53 -3.87 19.04
N LYS A 48 -16.35 -3.24 19.07
CA LYS A 48 -15.06 -3.85 19.47
C LYS A 48 -14.70 -5.09 18.63
N LEU A 49 -15.05 -5.07 17.34
CA LEU A 49 -14.71 -6.12 16.38
C LEU A 49 -13.42 -5.75 15.65
N ASN A 50 -12.56 -6.74 15.46
CA ASN A 50 -11.37 -6.60 14.64
C ASN A 50 -11.61 -7.26 13.28
N ILE A 51 -11.88 -6.43 12.28
CA ILE A 51 -12.12 -6.88 10.90
C ILE A 51 -11.28 -5.97 9.99
N PRO A 52 -10.02 -6.33 9.70
CA PRO A 52 -9.19 -5.57 8.79
C PRO A 52 -9.68 -5.70 7.35
N PHE A 53 -9.23 -4.78 6.51
CA PHE A 53 -9.44 -4.84 5.07
C PHE A 53 -8.30 -5.59 4.37
N PHE A 54 -8.66 -6.36 3.34
CA PHE A 54 -7.77 -7.01 2.37
C PHE A 54 -8.30 -6.73 0.96
N LEU A 55 -8.19 -5.48 0.51
CA LEU A 55 -8.92 -5.00 -0.67
C LEU A 55 -8.27 -5.45 -1.97
N HIS A 56 -9.08 -5.94 -2.91
CA HIS A 56 -8.74 -5.91 -4.33
C HIS A 56 -8.51 -4.47 -4.78
N ALA A 57 -7.40 -4.23 -5.46
CA ALA A 57 -7.11 -2.94 -6.08
C ALA A 57 -6.01 -3.05 -7.14
N GLY A 58 -6.19 -2.35 -8.25
CA GLY A 58 -5.21 -2.26 -9.32
C GLY A 58 -5.12 -3.49 -10.22
N GLU A 59 -6.15 -4.33 -10.24
CA GLU A 59 -6.40 -5.39 -11.22
C GLU A 59 -6.93 -4.78 -12.53
N CYS A 60 -6.12 -3.93 -13.15
CA CYS A 60 -6.54 -3.19 -14.34
C CYS A 60 -5.36 -2.78 -15.22
N LEU A 61 -5.67 -2.44 -16.48
CA LEU A 61 -4.68 -1.92 -17.42
C LEU A 61 -4.46 -0.41 -17.27
N GLY A 62 -5.22 0.26 -16.42
CA GLY A 62 -5.19 1.70 -16.16
C GLY A 62 -3.81 2.25 -15.80
N ASN A 63 -3.62 3.55 -16.06
CA ASN A 63 -2.40 4.28 -15.77
C ASN A 63 -2.71 5.75 -15.40
N GLY A 64 -3.15 5.98 -14.17
CA GLY A 64 -3.61 7.27 -13.66
C GLY A 64 -5.06 7.58 -14.02
N ASP A 65 -5.91 6.55 -14.03
CA ASP A 65 -7.35 6.67 -14.26
C ASP A 65 -8.16 6.27 -13.02
N VAL A 66 -9.48 6.33 -13.13
CA VAL A 66 -10.38 6.09 -12.00
C VAL A 66 -10.28 4.67 -11.44
N ASN A 67 -9.80 3.70 -12.21
CA ASN A 67 -9.73 2.31 -11.79
C ASN A 67 -8.46 2.06 -10.96
N ASP A 68 -7.29 2.48 -11.45
CA ASP A 68 -6.05 2.33 -10.67
C ASP A 68 -5.92 3.33 -9.50
N HIS A 69 -6.79 4.34 -9.42
CA HIS A 69 -6.99 5.14 -8.22
C HIS A 69 -7.41 4.31 -6.99
N ASN A 70 -8.02 3.14 -7.18
CA ASN A 70 -8.35 2.23 -6.07
C ASN A 70 -7.11 1.83 -5.25
N LEU A 71 -5.91 1.80 -5.85
CA LEU A 71 -4.67 1.55 -5.10
C LEU A 71 -4.45 2.61 -4.01
N TYR A 72 -4.72 3.89 -4.33
CA TYR A 72 -4.59 4.99 -3.37
C TYR A 72 -5.60 4.82 -2.24
N ASP A 73 -6.86 4.54 -2.60
CA ASP A 73 -7.95 4.43 -1.64
C ASP A 73 -7.82 3.21 -0.74
N ALA A 74 -7.38 2.06 -1.27
CA ALA A 74 -7.11 0.86 -0.47
C ALA A 74 -6.03 1.13 0.58
N ILE A 75 -4.95 1.82 0.20
CA ILE A 75 -3.87 2.23 1.11
C ILE A 75 -4.36 3.25 2.16
N LEU A 76 -5.22 4.20 1.77
CA LEU A 76 -5.82 5.19 2.68
C LEU A 76 -6.80 4.55 3.68
N LEU A 77 -7.56 3.54 3.23
CA LEU A 77 -8.44 2.73 4.06
C LEU A 77 -7.66 1.85 5.04
N GLY A 78 -6.34 1.74 4.88
CA GLY A 78 -5.46 0.99 5.76
C GLY A 78 -5.57 -0.52 5.55
N THR A 79 -5.73 -0.94 4.29
CA THR A 79 -5.68 -2.36 3.93
C THR A 79 -4.36 -2.99 4.40
N ARG A 80 -4.41 -4.25 4.83
CA ARG A 80 -3.22 -5.00 5.26
C ARG A 80 -2.47 -5.63 4.09
N ARG A 81 -3.22 -5.97 3.04
CA ARG A 81 -2.77 -6.57 1.79
C ARG A 81 -3.58 -6.02 0.63
N ILE A 82 -3.04 -6.10 -0.58
CA ILE A 82 -3.72 -5.69 -1.80
C ILE A 82 -3.86 -6.92 -2.70
N GLY A 83 -5.09 -7.24 -3.08
CA GLY A 83 -5.39 -8.24 -4.11
C GLY A 83 -4.95 -7.73 -5.48
N HIS A 84 -4.24 -8.58 -6.23
CA HIS A 84 -3.60 -8.33 -7.53
C HIS A 84 -2.51 -7.26 -7.52
N GLY A 85 -2.86 -5.98 -7.36
CA GLY A 85 -1.91 -4.88 -7.46
C GLY A 85 -1.21 -4.80 -8.83
N TYR A 86 -1.83 -5.31 -9.89
CA TYR A 86 -1.20 -5.47 -11.21
C TYR A 86 -0.69 -4.15 -11.81
N SER A 87 -1.44 -3.05 -11.63
CA SER A 87 -1.08 -1.70 -12.10
C SER A 87 -0.14 -0.93 -11.15
N LEU A 88 0.16 -1.45 -9.96
CA LEU A 88 1.02 -0.79 -8.96
C LEU A 88 2.39 -0.35 -9.51
N PRO A 89 3.05 -1.09 -10.43
CA PRO A 89 4.31 -0.68 -11.04
C PRO A 89 4.32 0.67 -11.73
N LYS A 90 3.13 1.17 -12.09
CA LYS A 90 2.92 2.46 -12.76
C LYS A 90 2.87 3.61 -11.75
N HIS A 91 2.84 3.33 -10.44
CA HIS A 91 2.70 4.29 -9.35
C HIS A 91 3.86 4.22 -8.35
N PRO A 92 5.06 4.75 -8.69
CA PRO A 92 6.26 4.60 -7.85
C PRO A 92 6.12 5.10 -6.41
N LEU A 93 5.30 6.14 -6.18
CA LEU A 93 5.05 6.64 -4.83
C LEU A 93 4.23 5.64 -4.00
N LEU A 94 3.30 4.90 -4.62
CA LEU A 94 2.51 3.89 -3.94
C LEU A 94 3.33 2.62 -3.67
N GLU A 95 4.24 2.24 -4.58
CA GLU A 95 5.20 1.15 -4.36
C GLU A 95 6.00 1.39 -3.06
N GLU A 96 6.56 2.60 -2.91
CA GLU A 96 7.33 2.97 -1.72
C GLU A 96 6.46 2.97 -0.46
N ILE A 97 5.20 3.43 -0.54
CA ILE A 97 4.28 3.36 0.60
C ILE A 97 3.98 1.90 0.97
N CYS A 98 3.77 1.00 0.00
CA CYS A 98 3.53 -0.41 0.28
C CYS A 98 4.74 -1.05 0.99
N LYS A 99 5.96 -0.71 0.56
CA LYS A 99 7.20 -1.15 1.21
C LYS A 99 7.31 -0.62 2.64
N GLU A 100 7.20 0.69 2.83
CA GLU A 100 7.33 1.34 4.13
C GLU A 100 6.28 0.82 5.13
N ARG A 101 5.06 0.58 4.67
CA ARG A 101 3.95 0.12 5.50
C ARG A 101 3.82 -1.40 5.58
N GLN A 102 4.71 -2.14 4.91
CA GLN A 102 4.67 -3.60 4.86
C GLN A 102 3.29 -4.11 4.38
N ILE A 103 2.75 -3.51 3.32
CA ILE A 103 1.54 -3.96 2.64
C ILE A 103 1.99 -4.98 1.58
N MET A 104 1.53 -6.22 1.71
CA MET A 104 1.87 -7.29 0.76
C MET A 104 0.91 -7.29 -0.43
N ILE A 105 1.44 -7.57 -1.61
CA ILE A 105 0.66 -7.81 -2.82
C ILE A 105 0.34 -9.30 -2.97
N GLU A 106 -0.93 -9.62 -3.15
CA GLU A 106 -1.41 -10.98 -3.45
C GLU A 106 -1.53 -11.11 -4.97
N SER A 107 -0.51 -11.64 -5.64
CA SER A 107 -0.46 -11.69 -7.11
C SER A 107 -0.94 -13.04 -7.64
N CYS A 108 -1.71 -13.00 -8.74
CA CYS A 108 -2.30 -14.17 -9.39
C CYS A 108 -1.99 -14.21 -10.90
N PRO A 109 -0.73 -14.36 -11.32
CA PRO A 109 -0.33 -14.28 -12.74
C PRO A 109 -1.17 -15.07 -13.76
N LEU A 110 -1.64 -16.28 -13.43
CA LEU A 110 -2.49 -17.05 -14.33
C LEU A 110 -3.92 -16.51 -14.44
N SER A 111 -4.44 -15.90 -13.37
CA SER A 111 -5.70 -15.15 -13.41
C SER A 111 -5.53 -13.92 -14.29
N ASP A 112 -4.45 -13.15 -14.06
CA ASP A 112 -4.13 -11.95 -14.84
C ASP A 112 -3.92 -12.25 -16.34
N GLU A 113 -3.40 -13.43 -16.69
CA GLU A 113 -3.30 -13.93 -18.07
C GLU A 113 -4.68 -14.32 -18.65
N SER A 114 -5.49 -15.03 -17.87
CA SER A 114 -6.85 -15.46 -18.25
C SER A 114 -7.77 -14.27 -18.52
N LEU A 115 -7.64 -13.22 -17.70
CA LEU A 115 -8.38 -11.96 -17.79
C LEU A 115 -7.78 -10.97 -18.80
N ARG A 116 -6.69 -11.35 -19.49
CA ARG A 116 -6.02 -10.54 -20.52
C ARG A 116 -5.41 -9.23 -20.00
N LEU A 117 -5.05 -9.17 -18.72
CA LEU A 117 -4.24 -8.09 -18.17
C LEU A 117 -2.78 -8.22 -18.63
N THR A 118 -2.29 -9.45 -18.71
CA THR A 118 -1.02 -9.79 -19.35
C THR A 118 -1.24 -10.75 -20.53
N HIS A 119 -0.36 -10.71 -21.52
CA HIS A 119 -0.38 -11.68 -22.61
C HIS A 119 0.15 -13.05 -22.16
N SER A 120 1.10 -13.07 -21.22
CA SER A 120 1.68 -14.30 -20.68
C SER A 120 2.25 -14.05 -19.30
N THR A 121 2.42 -15.13 -18.54
CA THR A 121 3.14 -15.11 -17.26
C THR A 121 4.53 -14.45 -17.39
N SER A 122 5.27 -14.67 -18.48
CA SER A 122 6.57 -14.02 -18.71
C SER A 122 6.52 -12.49 -18.84
N ALA A 123 5.40 -11.93 -19.27
CA ALA A 123 5.20 -10.48 -19.40
C ALA A 123 4.54 -9.85 -18.16
N HIS A 124 4.31 -10.65 -17.11
CA HIS A 124 3.66 -10.21 -15.89
C HIS A 124 4.47 -9.11 -15.16
N THR A 125 3.79 -8.22 -14.44
CA THR A 125 4.42 -7.03 -13.84
C THR A 125 5.05 -7.29 -12.46
N LEU A 126 4.71 -8.40 -11.80
CA LEU A 126 5.21 -8.76 -10.46
C LEU A 126 6.75 -8.77 -10.33
N PRO A 127 7.55 -9.29 -11.28
CA PRO A 127 9.01 -9.22 -11.20
C PRO A 127 9.55 -7.78 -11.00
N MET A 128 8.85 -6.77 -11.52
CA MET A 128 9.23 -5.36 -11.33
C MET A 128 9.03 -4.92 -9.88
N LEU A 129 7.94 -5.35 -9.23
CA LEU A 129 7.67 -5.06 -7.82
C LEU A 129 8.70 -5.76 -6.91
N LEU A 130 8.99 -7.02 -7.19
CA LEU A 130 9.98 -7.81 -6.45
C LEU A 130 11.37 -7.19 -6.54
N ALA A 131 11.80 -6.77 -7.73
CA ALA A 131 13.08 -6.08 -7.93
C ALA A 131 13.20 -4.76 -7.15
N LYS A 132 12.07 -4.13 -6.82
CA LYS A 132 12.01 -2.91 -5.99
C LYS A 132 11.87 -3.21 -4.49
N GLY A 133 11.78 -4.47 -4.09
CA GLY A 133 11.63 -4.89 -2.69
C GLY A 133 10.21 -4.77 -2.15
N VAL A 134 9.19 -4.74 -3.01
CA VAL A 134 7.78 -4.82 -2.60
C VAL A 134 7.48 -6.27 -2.19
N ASN A 135 6.90 -6.46 -1.01
CA ASN A 135 6.53 -7.80 -0.53
C ASN A 135 5.35 -8.33 -1.34
N ALA A 136 5.43 -9.59 -1.77
CA ALA A 136 4.34 -10.26 -2.46
C ALA A 136 4.25 -11.75 -2.12
N SER A 137 3.11 -12.35 -2.44
CA SER A 137 2.88 -13.79 -2.50
C SER A 137 2.24 -14.18 -3.83
N LEU A 138 2.40 -15.44 -4.23
CA LEU A 138 1.69 -16.03 -5.37
C LEU A 138 0.42 -16.75 -4.90
N ASN A 139 -0.68 -16.56 -5.62
CA ASN A 139 -1.97 -17.18 -5.36
C ASN A 139 -2.63 -17.60 -6.68
N CYS A 140 -3.62 -18.49 -6.62
CA CYS A 140 -4.29 -19.04 -7.81
C CYS A 140 -5.66 -18.40 -8.11
N ASP A 141 -6.11 -17.47 -7.27
CA ASP A 141 -7.42 -16.80 -7.39
C ASP A 141 -8.57 -17.83 -7.55
N ASP A 142 -9.24 -17.84 -8.70
CA ASP A 142 -10.28 -18.81 -9.09
C ASP A 142 -9.73 -19.88 -10.07
N PRO A 143 -8.98 -20.89 -9.60
CA PRO A 143 -8.28 -21.83 -10.50
C PRO A 143 -9.22 -22.55 -11.47
N PHE A 144 -10.42 -22.91 -11.03
CA PHE A 144 -11.41 -23.57 -11.88
C PHE A 144 -12.00 -22.65 -12.96
N LEU A 145 -12.18 -21.36 -12.67
CA LEU A 145 -12.68 -20.40 -13.67
C LEU A 145 -11.60 -20.05 -14.69
N SER A 146 -10.33 -20.08 -14.28
CA SER A 146 -9.16 -19.98 -15.16
C SER A 146 -8.88 -21.26 -15.95
N GLY A 147 -9.71 -22.29 -15.84
CA GLY A 147 -9.56 -23.56 -16.57
C GLY A 147 -8.45 -24.46 -16.05
N GLN A 148 -7.97 -24.24 -14.82
CA GLN A 148 -6.98 -25.10 -14.18
C GLN A 148 -7.65 -26.37 -13.65
N GLU A 149 -7.06 -27.52 -13.97
CA GLU A 149 -7.49 -28.82 -13.45
C GLU A 149 -6.81 -29.16 -12.10
N MET A 150 -5.69 -28.50 -11.79
CA MET A 150 -4.97 -28.67 -10.53
C MET A 150 -5.61 -27.82 -9.42
N VAL A 151 -5.84 -28.45 -8.27
CA VAL A 151 -6.27 -27.76 -7.06
C VAL A 151 -5.05 -27.23 -6.31
N GLY A 152 -5.07 -25.95 -5.95
CA GLY A 152 -4.03 -25.28 -5.17
C GLY A 152 -3.12 -24.38 -6.01
N VAL A 153 -1.97 -24.00 -5.44
CA VAL A 153 -1.08 -22.98 -6.02
C VAL A 153 0.10 -23.55 -6.82
N SER A 154 0.24 -24.87 -6.93
CA SER A 154 1.43 -25.49 -7.54
C SER A 154 1.64 -25.09 -9.00
N LEU A 155 0.55 -24.95 -9.77
CA LEU A 155 0.63 -24.52 -11.17
C LEU A 155 1.10 -23.06 -11.28
N GLU A 156 0.63 -22.18 -10.40
CA GLU A 156 1.07 -20.79 -10.30
C GLU A 156 2.59 -20.70 -10.07
N PHE A 157 3.09 -21.43 -9.07
CA PHE A 157 4.51 -21.48 -8.73
C PHE A 157 5.34 -22.06 -9.88
N PHE A 158 4.87 -23.12 -10.53
CA PHE A 158 5.54 -23.73 -11.68
C PHE A 158 5.65 -22.74 -12.84
N MET A 159 4.56 -22.10 -13.20
CA MET A 159 4.53 -21.15 -14.32
C MET A 159 5.41 -19.95 -14.06
N CYS A 160 5.40 -19.40 -12.85
CA CYS A 160 6.31 -18.32 -12.47
C CYS A 160 7.79 -18.73 -12.53
N LEU A 161 8.14 -19.90 -12.00
CA LEU A 161 9.51 -20.44 -12.04
C LEU A 161 9.97 -20.69 -13.49
N TRP A 162 9.06 -21.19 -14.34
CA TRP A 162 9.35 -21.47 -15.74
C TRP A 162 9.48 -20.19 -16.58
N SER A 163 8.70 -19.17 -16.26
CA SER A 163 8.56 -17.96 -17.08
C SER A 163 9.51 -16.82 -16.70
N TRP A 164 10.03 -16.78 -15.46
CA TRP A 164 10.85 -15.67 -14.96
C TRP A 164 12.28 -16.13 -14.72
N ASP A 165 13.20 -15.72 -15.60
CA ASP A 165 14.63 -16.06 -15.51
C ASP A 165 15.30 -15.59 -14.21
N ASN A 166 14.71 -14.61 -13.52
CA ASN A 166 15.21 -14.03 -12.28
C ASN A 166 14.50 -14.57 -11.03
N LEU A 167 13.65 -15.60 -11.15
CA LEU A 167 13.05 -16.29 -10.01
C LEU A 167 13.75 -17.63 -9.80
N ASP A 168 14.54 -17.74 -8.74
CA ASP A 168 15.19 -18.98 -8.34
C ASP A 168 14.43 -19.68 -7.20
N LEU A 169 14.95 -20.82 -6.73
CA LEU A 169 14.38 -21.55 -5.58
C LEU A 169 14.31 -20.69 -4.31
N GLY A 170 15.27 -19.78 -4.12
CA GLY A 170 15.26 -18.84 -3.00
C GLY A 170 14.12 -17.85 -3.09
N GLY A 171 13.88 -17.29 -4.28
CA GLY A 171 12.75 -16.41 -4.58
C GLY A 171 11.40 -17.10 -4.40
N LEU A 172 11.25 -18.34 -4.86
CA LEU A 172 10.05 -19.16 -4.60
C LEU A 172 9.81 -19.35 -3.10
N GLY A 173 10.87 -19.70 -2.37
CA GLY A 173 10.81 -19.84 -0.91
C GLY A 173 10.41 -18.53 -0.23
N HIS A 174 10.90 -17.39 -0.71
CA HIS A 174 10.54 -16.09 -0.18
C HIS A 174 9.06 -15.74 -0.42
N LEU A 175 8.55 -15.95 -1.64
CA LEU A 175 7.13 -15.76 -1.98
C LEU A 175 6.23 -16.65 -1.12
N ALA A 176 6.61 -17.93 -0.95
CA ALA A 176 5.89 -18.87 -0.08
C ALA A 176 5.94 -18.45 1.39
N GLN A 177 7.11 -18.03 1.89
CA GLN A 177 7.28 -17.54 3.27
C GLN A 177 6.42 -16.31 3.53
N ASN A 178 6.35 -15.39 2.57
CA ASN A 178 5.54 -14.17 2.68
C ASN A 178 4.06 -14.49 2.87
N SER A 179 3.53 -15.53 2.22
CA SER A 179 2.15 -15.97 2.45
C SER A 179 1.87 -16.29 3.93
N VAL A 180 2.82 -16.90 4.64
CA VAL A 180 2.72 -17.20 6.09
C VAL A 180 2.94 -15.94 6.92
N ARG A 181 3.96 -15.13 6.57
CA ARG A 181 4.32 -13.90 7.31
C ARG A 181 3.19 -12.87 7.28
N TRP A 182 2.41 -12.79 6.20
CA TRP A 182 1.26 -11.90 6.05
C TRP A 182 -0.11 -12.61 6.19
N SER A 183 -0.13 -13.84 6.72
CA SER A 183 -1.39 -14.49 7.10
C SER A 183 -2.00 -13.89 8.39
N GLN A 184 -3.32 -13.76 8.42
CA GLN A 184 -4.09 -13.27 9.56
C GLN A 184 -4.58 -14.45 10.41
N PHE A 185 -3.72 -14.97 11.28
CA PHE A 185 -4.03 -16.15 12.11
C PHE A 185 -4.91 -15.84 13.32
N GLU A 186 -4.86 -14.62 13.83
CA GLU A 186 -5.53 -14.20 15.05
C GLU A 186 -5.90 -12.71 14.96
N ASP A 187 -6.88 -12.26 15.73
CA ASP A 187 -7.23 -10.85 15.80
C ASP A 187 -6.09 -10.03 16.43
N GLN A 188 -5.55 -9.08 15.66
CA GLN A 188 -4.41 -8.27 16.05
C GLN A 188 -4.70 -6.78 15.85
N THR A 189 -4.26 -5.94 16.79
CA THR A 189 -4.21 -4.50 16.56
C THR A 189 -3.25 -4.18 15.41
N ASP A 190 -3.36 -3.01 14.79
CA ASP A 190 -2.43 -2.62 13.71
C ASP A 190 -0.97 -2.60 14.19
N LYS A 191 -0.74 -2.29 15.47
CA LYS A 191 0.59 -2.35 16.09
C LYS A 191 1.10 -3.79 16.21
N ASP A 192 0.25 -4.70 16.67
CA ASP A 192 0.60 -6.12 16.80
C ASP A 192 0.81 -6.80 15.46
N TRP A 193 0.02 -6.42 14.45
CA TRP A 193 0.17 -6.85 13.06
C TRP A 193 1.56 -6.50 12.52
N GLN A 194 1.91 -5.21 12.59
CA GLN A 194 3.20 -4.70 12.13
C GLN A 194 4.38 -5.32 12.90
N LEU A 195 4.24 -5.43 14.23
CA LEU A 195 5.26 -6.07 15.06
C LEU A 195 5.41 -7.56 14.72
N GLY A 196 4.32 -8.26 14.44
CA GLY A 196 4.33 -9.67 14.03
C GLY A 196 5.07 -9.89 12.72
N ILE A 197 4.84 -9.03 11.72
CA ILE A 197 5.55 -9.09 10.43
C ILE A 197 7.07 -8.88 10.62
N ARG A 198 7.44 -7.82 11.35
CA ARG A 198 8.86 -7.47 11.60
C ARG A 198 9.60 -8.55 12.37
N LEU A 199 8.99 -9.09 13.43
CA LEU A 199 9.64 -10.13 14.21
C LEU A 199 9.71 -11.46 13.45
N GLY A 200 8.70 -11.81 12.64
CA GLY A 200 8.66 -13.07 11.90
C GLY A 200 9.00 -14.28 12.78
N GLU A 201 9.93 -15.11 12.32
CA GLU A 201 10.39 -16.34 13.01
C GLU A 201 11.05 -16.08 14.38
N SER A 202 11.60 -14.88 14.62
CA SER A 202 12.30 -14.55 15.87
C SER A 202 11.36 -14.48 17.07
N SER A 203 10.05 -14.30 16.82
CA SER A 203 9.04 -14.24 17.89
C SER A 203 8.72 -15.62 18.44
N LYS A 204 9.25 -15.95 19.63
CA LYS A 204 8.97 -17.22 20.32
C LYS A 204 7.60 -17.30 20.99
N LYS A 205 6.93 -16.16 21.19
CA LYS A 205 5.69 -16.07 21.98
C LYS A 205 4.40 -15.90 21.16
N ARG A 206 4.50 -15.48 19.90
CA ARG A 206 3.32 -15.17 19.05
C ARG A 206 3.02 -16.32 18.10
N LEU A 207 1.75 -16.53 17.80
CA LEU A 207 1.28 -17.58 16.89
C LEU A 207 1.91 -17.44 15.49
N LYS A 208 1.94 -16.23 14.93
CA LYS A 208 2.61 -15.98 13.63
C LYS A 208 4.08 -16.41 13.64
N GLY A 209 4.81 -16.14 14.72
CA GLY A 209 6.22 -16.56 14.84
C GLY A 209 6.38 -18.07 14.95
N GLN A 210 5.43 -18.76 15.59
CA GLN A 210 5.35 -20.21 15.57
C GLN A 210 5.12 -20.75 14.14
N ARG A 211 4.11 -20.23 13.42
CA ARG A 211 3.82 -20.66 12.03
C ARG A 211 4.98 -20.45 11.07
N MET A 212 5.73 -19.35 11.25
CA MET A 212 6.94 -19.09 10.47
C MET A 212 8.06 -20.11 10.73
N ARG A 213 8.18 -20.62 11.96
CA ARG A 213 9.16 -21.68 12.27
C ARG A 213 8.73 -23.04 11.73
N GLU A 214 7.45 -23.38 11.86
CA GLU A 214 6.87 -24.59 11.25
C GLU A 214 7.12 -24.57 9.73
N TRP A 215 6.81 -23.45 9.06
CA TRP A 215 7.11 -23.28 7.64
C TRP A 215 8.60 -23.45 7.31
N LYS A 216 9.50 -22.94 8.16
CA LYS A 216 10.94 -23.06 7.94
C LYS A 216 11.41 -24.51 8.01
N GLU A 217 10.91 -25.26 8.99
CA GLU A 217 11.19 -26.69 9.14
C GLU A 217 10.69 -27.47 7.91
N ASP A 218 9.48 -27.18 7.43
CA ASP A 218 8.93 -27.78 6.21
C ASP A 218 9.74 -27.41 4.97
N TRP A 219 10.16 -26.15 4.85
CA TRP A 219 10.95 -25.66 3.72
C TRP A 219 12.35 -26.27 3.68
N GLU A 220 13.02 -26.39 4.82
CA GLU A 220 14.33 -27.05 4.94
C GLU A 220 14.21 -28.54 4.59
N THR A 221 13.13 -29.20 5.03
CA THR A 221 12.83 -30.59 4.68
C THR A 221 12.61 -30.76 3.17
N PHE A 222 11.84 -29.86 2.56
CA PHE A 222 11.61 -29.84 1.11
C PHE A 222 12.92 -29.63 0.33
N CYS A 223 13.77 -28.69 0.75
CA CYS A 223 15.06 -28.45 0.13
C CYS A 223 16.00 -29.66 0.26
N ALA A 224 16.03 -30.31 1.43
CA ALA A 224 16.81 -31.53 1.64
C ALA A 224 16.35 -32.65 0.70
N TRP A 225 15.03 -32.84 0.55
CA TRP A 225 14.46 -33.80 -0.38
C TRP A 225 14.85 -33.53 -1.84
N ILE A 226 14.86 -32.25 -2.28
CA ILE A 226 15.33 -31.90 -3.63
C ILE A 226 16.76 -32.36 -3.85
N VAL A 227 17.66 -32.04 -2.91
CA VAL A 227 19.09 -32.40 -3.02
C VAL A 227 19.27 -33.91 -3.04
N GLU A 228 18.61 -34.63 -2.13
CA GLU A 228 18.67 -36.10 -2.07
C GLU A 228 18.16 -36.74 -3.37
N ARG A 229 17.05 -36.23 -3.92
CA ARG A 229 16.38 -36.84 -5.06
C ARG A 229 17.04 -36.50 -6.41
N TYR A 230 17.57 -35.29 -6.55
CA TYR A 230 17.99 -34.73 -7.84
C TYR A 230 19.45 -34.22 -7.86
N GLY A 231 20.23 -34.36 -6.79
CA GLY A 231 21.60 -33.82 -6.70
C GLY A 231 22.66 -34.58 -7.51
N GLU A 232 22.50 -35.89 -7.73
CA GLU A 232 23.49 -36.78 -8.37
C GLU A 232 23.95 -36.33 -9.78
N PRO A 233 23.10 -35.79 -10.68
CA PRO A 233 23.55 -35.30 -11.99
C PRO A 233 24.26 -33.93 -11.98
N TRP A 234 24.27 -33.19 -10.86
CA TRP A 234 24.60 -31.75 -10.85
C TRP A 234 25.74 -31.32 -9.91
N GLY A 235 26.41 -32.23 -9.18
CA GLY A 235 27.58 -31.82 -8.41
C GLY A 235 28.35 -32.95 -7.74
N ASN A 236 29.68 -32.93 -7.90
CA ASN A 236 30.56 -33.59 -6.95
C ASN A 236 30.47 -32.85 -5.59
N GLU A 237 30.73 -33.56 -4.50
CA GLU A 237 30.61 -33.05 -3.13
C GLU A 237 31.44 -31.77 -2.88
N ASP A 238 32.52 -31.60 -3.64
CA ASP A 238 33.41 -30.44 -3.58
C ASP A 238 32.76 -29.17 -4.15
N ALA A 239 32.01 -29.28 -5.25
CA ALA A 239 31.27 -28.16 -5.84
C ALA A 239 30.13 -27.69 -4.90
N PHE A 240 29.45 -28.63 -4.24
CA PHE A 240 28.43 -28.32 -3.23
C PHE A 240 29.05 -27.59 -2.03
N LYS A 241 30.18 -28.09 -1.50
CA LYS A 241 30.90 -27.44 -0.38
C LYS A 241 31.42 -26.05 -0.75
N ALA A 242 31.93 -25.87 -1.97
CA ALA A 242 32.35 -24.56 -2.47
C ALA A 242 31.18 -23.58 -2.56
N THR A 243 30.06 -24.02 -3.16
CA THR A 243 28.82 -23.22 -3.27
C THR A 243 28.25 -22.84 -1.90
N MET A 244 28.25 -23.77 -0.94
CA MET A 244 27.78 -23.48 0.42
C MET A 244 28.65 -22.45 1.13
N LYS A 245 29.98 -22.50 0.94
CA LYS A 245 30.90 -21.52 1.52
C LYS A 245 30.69 -20.12 0.92
N GLU A 246 30.46 -20.06 -0.39
CA GLU A 246 30.13 -18.83 -1.10
C GLU A 246 28.76 -18.28 -0.66
N ARG A 247 27.75 -19.16 -0.50
CA ARG A 247 26.42 -18.78 0.03
C ARG A 247 26.48 -18.24 1.44
N VAL A 248 27.27 -18.82 2.34
CA VAL A 248 27.43 -18.29 3.71
C VAL A 248 27.97 -16.86 3.68
N ALA A 249 28.98 -16.59 2.83
CA ALA A 249 29.52 -15.25 2.66
C ALA A 249 28.47 -14.27 2.08
N VAL A 250 27.73 -14.69 1.06
CA VAL A 250 26.65 -13.89 0.45
C VAL A 250 25.50 -13.63 1.44
N VAL A 251 25.14 -14.61 2.28
CA VAL A 251 24.11 -14.43 3.32
C VAL A 251 24.56 -13.43 4.38
N GLU A 252 25.82 -13.49 4.82
CA GLU A 252 26.38 -12.49 5.74
C GLU A 252 26.41 -11.09 5.12
N GLU A 253 26.79 -10.98 3.84
CA GLU A 253 26.80 -9.73 3.10
C GLU A 253 25.38 -9.16 2.92
N ASN A 254 24.42 -9.99 2.49
CA ASN A 254 23.02 -9.60 2.32
C ASN A 254 22.41 -9.16 3.65
N LYS A 255 22.71 -9.85 4.75
CA LYS A 255 22.23 -9.46 6.08
C LYS A 255 22.83 -8.13 6.53
N ALA A 256 24.12 -7.90 6.26
CA ALA A 256 24.75 -6.61 6.52
C ALA A 256 24.16 -5.48 5.65
N TYR A 257 23.82 -5.79 4.39
CA TYR A 257 23.14 -4.86 3.49
C TYR A 257 21.71 -4.56 3.95
N GLU A 258 20.91 -5.56 4.33
CA GLU A 258 19.57 -5.39 4.90
C GLU A 258 19.62 -4.53 6.18
N ASP A 259 20.54 -4.81 7.11
CA ASP A 259 20.76 -3.99 8.31
C ASP A 259 21.12 -2.53 7.96
N ALA A 260 21.88 -2.31 6.87
CA ALA A 260 22.24 -0.98 6.40
C ALA A 260 21.05 -0.26 5.75
N VAL A 261 20.24 -0.97 4.96
CA VAL A 261 19.00 -0.46 4.36
C VAL A 261 18.00 -0.10 5.43
N GLU A 262 17.80 -0.95 6.45
CA GLU A 262 16.88 -0.68 7.55
C GLU A 262 17.32 0.56 8.34
N LYS A 263 18.62 0.73 8.60
CA LYS A 263 19.17 1.96 9.19
C LYS A 263 18.93 3.19 8.32
N ASP A 264 19.09 3.10 6.99
CA ASP A 264 18.82 4.22 6.09
C ASP A 264 17.32 4.58 6.06
N LEU A 265 16.44 3.58 6.03
CA LEU A 265 15.00 3.77 6.13
C LEU A 265 14.61 4.46 7.45
N ASP A 266 15.21 4.05 8.57
CA ASP A 266 15.04 4.68 9.88
C ASP A 266 15.46 6.17 9.87
N ILE A 267 16.58 6.48 9.20
CA ILE A 267 17.06 7.85 9.02
C ILE A 267 16.10 8.66 8.14
N ARG A 268 15.60 8.07 7.05
CA ARG A 268 14.62 8.70 6.16
C ARG A 268 13.31 8.97 6.89
N GLU A 269 12.81 8.02 7.67
CA GLU A 269 11.58 8.19 8.45
C GLU A 269 11.72 9.35 9.45
N ARG A 270 12.86 9.44 10.15
CA ARG A 270 13.16 10.58 11.05
C ARG A 270 13.21 11.91 10.29
N ARG A 271 13.80 11.94 9.08
CA ARG A 271 13.83 13.13 8.22
C ARG A 271 12.44 13.53 7.75
N PHE A 272 11.62 12.55 7.32
CA PHE A 272 10.23 12.78 6.92
C PHE A 272 9.39 13.31 8.07
N LYS A 273 9.53 12.73 9.27
CA LYS A 273 8.86 13.20 10.47
C LYS A 273 9.23 14.66 10.80
N LYS A 274 10.52 14.99 10.83
CA LYS A 274 11.00 16.37 11.01
C LYS A 274 10.44 17.32 9.95
N ARG A 275 10.43 16.90 8.67
CA ARG A 275 9.90 17.71 7.57
C ARG A 275 8.39 17.93 7.72
N LYS A 276 7.64 16.91 8.14
CA LYS A 276 6.21 17.00 8.42
C LYS A 276 5.92 17.98 9.55
N GLU A 277 6.67 17.88 10.65
CA GLU A 277 6.60 18.83 11.78
C GLU A 277 6.92 20.26 11.36
N ALA A 278 7.99 20.46 10.57
CA ALA A 278 8.36 21.77 10.03
C ALA A 278 7.28 22.37 9.10
N VAL A 279 6.62 21.55 8.28
CA VAL A 279 5.51 21.98 7.43
C VAL A 279 4.30 22.43 8.27
N VAL A 280 3.99 21.71 9.35
CA VAL A 280 2.93 22.10 10.29
C VAL A 280 3.25 23.44 10.94
N GLU A 281 4.47 23.59 11.49
CA GLU A 281 4.91 24.84 12.11
C GLU A 281 4.89 26.02 11.12
N TRP A 282 5.37 25.79 9.90
CA TRP A 282 5.31 26.79 8.84
C TRP A 282 3.85 27.20 8.52
N ARG A 283 2.93 26.24 8.41
CA ARG A 283 1.50 26.51 8.17
C ARG A 283 0.90 27.35 9.29
N GLU A 284 1.22 27.06 10.54
CA GLU A 284 0.75 27.84 11.69
C GLU A 284 1.29 29.28 11.68
N LYS A 285 2.60 29.45 11.47
CA LYS A 285 3.23 30.78 11.35
C LYS A 285 2.62 31.58 10.19
N ASN A 286 2.43 30.94 9.05
CA ASN A 286 1.89 31.59 7.87
C ASN A 286 0.40 31.97 8.06
N THR A 287 -0.37 31.14 8.76
CA THR A 287 -1.76 31.45 9.15
C THR A 287 -1.82 32.65 10.11
N LYS A 288 -0.96 32.69 11.14
CA LYS A 288 -0.85 33.83 12.06
C LYS A 288 -0.48 35.11 11.31
N LYS A 289 0.51 35.04 10.41
CA LYS A 289 0.93 36.16 9.55
C LYS A 289 -0.21 36.66 8.68
N ARG A 290 -0.98 35.77 8.04
CA ARG A 290 -2.15 36.14 7.23
C ARG A 290 -3.24 36.83 8.08
N LYS A 291 -3.54 36.32 9.27
CA LYS A 291 -4.48 36.96 10.21
C LYS A 291 -4.01 38.35 10.65
N PHE A 292 -2.72 38.52 10.95
CA PHE A 292 -2.14 39.81 11.30
C PHE A 292 -2.25 40.81 10.15
N ILE A 293 -1.89 40.40 8.92
CA ILE A 293 -1.99 41.24 7.72
C ILE A 293 -3.45 41.65 7.47
N ALA A 294 -4.40 40.73 7.63
CA ALA A 294 -5.82 41.02 7.48
C ALA A 294 -6.29 42.09 8.49
N LYS A 295 -5.95 41.91 9.77
CA LYS A 295 -6.30 42.87 10.83
C LYS A 295 -5.64 44.24 10.64
N ALA A 296 -4.38 44.28 10.19
CA ALA A 296 -3.69 45.52 9.87
C ALA A 296 -4.36 46.27 8.70
N LYS A 297 -4.83 45.54 7.68
CA LYS A 297 -5.61 46.12 6.58
C LYS A 297 -6.95 46.70 7.05
N GLU A 298 -7.67 45.99 7.93
CA GLU A 298 -8.92 46.47 8.52
C GLU A 298 -8.71 47.79 9.29
N LEU A 299 -7.70 47.84 10.16
CA LEU A 299 -7.36 49.06 10.93
C LEU A 299 -6.98 50.23 10.02
N MET A 300 -6.22 50.00 8.96
CA MET A 300 -5.90 51.05 7.98
C MET A 300 -7.13 51.55 7.22
N VAL A 301 -8.11 50.68 6.96
CA VAL A 301 -9.39 51.08 6.36
C VAL A 301 -10.21 51.91 7.33
N GLU A 302 -10.30 51.52 8.60
CA GLU A 302 -10.96 52.31 9.65
C GLU A 302 -10.31 53.67 9.87
N GLU A 303 -8.97 53.73 9.92
CA GLU A 303 -8.25 54.99 10.10
C GLU A 303 -8.44 55.93 8.90
N ASN A 304 -8.47 55.39 7.68
CA ASN A 304 -8.80 56.17 6.47
C ASN A 304 -10.25 56.64 6.47
N LEU A 305 -11.20 55.81 6.93
CA LEU A 305 -12.60 56.20 7.09
C LEU A 305 -12.74 57.33 8.12
N GLN A 306 -12.09 57.23 9.28
CA GLN A 306 -12.10 58.28 10.29
C GLN A 306 -11.45 59.57 9.79
N LYS A 307 -10.30 59.49 9.10
CA LYS A 307 -9.68 60.65 8.44
C LYS A 307 -10.63 61.31 7.43
N ASN A 308 -11.34 60.51 6.64
CA ASN A 308 -12.29 61.03 5.67
C ASN A 308 -13.53 61.65 6.33
N MET A 309 -14.02 61.09 7.44
CA MET A 309 -15.12 61.71 8.21
C MET A 309 -14.67 63.01 8.90
N SER A 310 -13.43 63.09 9.38
CA SER A 310 -12.86 64.29 10.00
C SER A 310 -12.63 65.45 9.01
N LYS A 311 -12.58 65.16 7.71
CA LYS A 311 -12.40 66.18 6.65
C LYS A 311 -13.67 66.98 6.33
N GLY A 312 -14.79 66.69 6.99
CA GLY A 312 -16.07 67.35 6.75
C GLY A 312 -16.67 66.97 5.39
N LEU A 313 -17.99 66.74 5.36
CA LEU A 313 -18.69 66.59 4.09
C LEU A 313 -18.54 67.90 3.30
N LYS A 314 -17.94 67.83 2.09
CA LYS A 314 -18.07 68.91 1.13
C LYS A 314 -19.55 69.05 0.80
N THR A 315 -20.08 70.27 0.97
CA THR A 315 -21.42 70.64 0.53
C THR A 315 -21.63 70.26 -0.94
N PRO A 316 -22.81 69.77 -1.33
CA PRO A 316 -23.08 69.45 -2.73
C PRO A 316 -22.97 70.74 -3.55
N PRO A 317 -22.42 70.70 -4.77
CA PRO A 317 -22.45 71.86 -5.64
C PRO A 317 -23.89 72.14 -6.07
N ASP A 318 -24.33 73.40 -5.92
CA ASP A 318 -25.58 73.93 -6.45
C ASP A 318 -25.54 73.95 -7.99
N SER A 319 -25.81 72.81 -8.63
CA SER A 319 -26.06 72.78 -10.08
C SER A 319 -26.76 71.48 -10.49
N PRO A 320 -27.91 71.55 -11.20
CA PRO A 320 -28.68 70.36 -11.58
C PRO A 320 -28.12 69.57 -12.78
N ASP A 321 -26.87 69.79 -13.24
CA ASP A 321 -26.50 69.31 -14.58
C ASP A 321 -25.14 68.61 -14.72
N LYS A 322 -24.78 67.73 -13.77
CA LYS A 322 -23.70 66.75 -14.00
C LYS A 322 -24.01 65.40 -13.37
N THR A 323 -24.76 64.57 -14.10
CA THR A 323 -24.79 63.13 -13.86
C THR A 323 -23.38 62.56 -14.05
N PRO A 324 -22.82 61.80 -13.10
CA PRO A 324 -21.52 61.16 -13.30
C PRO A 324 -21.65 60.08 -14.37
N LYS A 325 -20.95 60.24 -15.50
CA LYS A 325 -20.82 59.16 -16.49
C LYS A 325 -20.07 58.00 -15.84
N MET A 326 -20.76 56.87 -15.74
CA MET A 326 -20.23 55.60 -15.24
C MET A 326 -19.15 55.10 -16.20
N VAL A 327 -17.87 55.24 -15.84
CA VAL A 327 -16.77 54.65 -16.60
C VAL A 327 -16.60 53.20 -16.16
N LEU A 328 -17.19 52.28 -16.92
CA LEU A 328 -16.93 50.84 -16.78
C LEU A 328 -15.47 50.55 -17.14
N ARG A 329 -14.65 50.31 -16.12
CA ARG A 329 -13.27 49.83 -16.29
C ARG A 329 -13.32 48.38 -16.75
N LYS A 330 -12.91 48.11 -17.99
CA LYS A 330 -12.77 46.74 -18.52
C LYS A 330 -11.79 45.95 -17.66
N LEU A 331 -12.20 44.77 -17.20
CA LEU A 331 -11.34 43.78 -16.55
C LEU A 331 -10.33 43.23 -17.58
N PRO A 332 -9.05 43.01 -17.20
CA PRO A 332 -8.10 42.35 -18.08
C PRO A 332 -8.47 40.87 -18.23
N LYS A 333 -8.46 40.37 -19.46
CA LYS A 333 -8.51 38.92 -19.73
C LYS A 333 -7.10 38.36 -19.56
N SER A 334 -6.91 37.51 -18.54
CA SER A 334 -6.10 36.29 -18.56
C SER A 334 -6.33 35.52 -17.27
#